data_AF-A0ABD0Q2H1-F1
#
_entry.id   AF-A0ABD0Q2H1-F1
#
_cell.length_a   1.000
_cell.length_b   1.000
_cell.length_c   1.000
_cell.angle_alpha   90.00
_cell.angle_beta   90.00
_cell.angle_gamma   90.00
#
_symmetry.space_group_name_H-M   'P 1'
#
loop_
_entity.id
_entity.type
_entity.pdbx_description
1 polymer ?
#
loop_
_entity_poly.entity_id
_entity_poly.type
_entity_poly.pdbx_seq_one_letter_code
_entity_poly.pdbx_strand_id
1 'polypeptide(L)' 'IFNRSLELCEVPSCFKRSTIIPVPKKTKIKGLNDYRPVALTSVVMKSFEKLVLAYLKNITGALLDPLQFAYRAN' A
#
# COMPACT_ATOMS: atom_id res chain seq x y z
N ILE A 1 9.79 -4.02 -17.09
CA ILE A 1 9.89 -2.95 -16.07
C ILE A 1 9.85 -3.55 -14.66
N PHE A 2 8.76 -4.19 -14.23
CA PHE A 2 8.65 -4.74 -12.86
C PHE A 2 9.73 -5.79 -12.54
N ASN A 3 9.96 -6.78 -13.40
CA ASN A 3 11.00 -7.79 -13.15
C ASN A 3 12.38 -7.15 -13.02
N ARG A 4 12.73 -6.24 -13.94
CA ARG A 4 14.00 -5.49 -13.89
C ARG A 4 14.12 -4.65 -12.61
N SER A 5 13.03 -4.04 -12.15
CA SER A 5 12.97 -3.30 -10.89
C SER A 5 13.23 -4.21 -9.68
N LEU A 6 12.67 -5.42 -9.68
CA LEU A 6 12.89 -6.42 -8.63
C LEU A 6 14.32 -6.98 -8.66
N GLU A 7 14.84 -7.34 -9.84
CA GLU A 7 16.21 -7.83 -10.03
C GLU A 7 17.25 -6.82 -9.56
N LEU A 8 17.02 -5.52 -9.83
CA LEU A 8 17.90 -4.45 -9.40
C LEU A 8 17.60 -3.92 -7.99
N CYS A 9 16.57 -4.44 -7.33
CA CYS A 9 16.05 -3.91 -6.06
C CYS A 9 15.78 -2.39 -6.10
N GLU A 10 15.41 -1.84 -7.26
CA GLU A 10 15.22 -0.41 -7.47
C GLU A 10 13.85 -0.12 -8.09
N VAL A 11 13.04 0.67 -7.39
CA VAL A 11 11.77 1.20 -7.92
C VAL A 11 12.02 2.53 -8.65
N PRO A 12 11.56 2.69 -9.91
CA PRO A 12 11.68 3.95 -10.64
C PRO A 12 11.14 5.15 -9.85
N SER A 13 11.85 6.27 -9.87
CA SER A 13 11.49 7.49 -9.12
C SER A 13 10.08 8.00 -9.45
N CYS A 14 9.66 7.87 -10.72
CA CYS A 14 8.33 8.27 -11.16
C CYS A 14 7.19 7.45 -10.50
N PHE A 15 7.44 6.21 -10.09
CA PHE A 15 6.46 5.35 -9.41
C PHE A 15 6.33 5.70 -7.92
N LYS A 16 7.39 6.25 -7.33
CA LYS A 16 7.41 6.69 -5.93
C LYS A 16 6.62 7.99 -5.68
N ARG A 17 6.18 8.68 -6.73
CA ARG A 17 5.36 9.89 -6.62
C ARG A 17 3.92 9.54 -6.27
N SER A 18 3.32 10.32 -5.39
CA SER A 18 1.90 10.23 -5.04
C SER A 18 1.30 11.61 -4.82
N THR A 19 -0.02 11.71 -4.97
CA THR A 19 -0.79 12.89 -4.60
C THR A 19 -1.43 12.63 -3.24
N ILE A 20 -1.20 13.51 -2.26
CA ILE A 20 -1.83 13.37 -0.94
C ILE A 20 -3.24 13.94 -0.99
N ILE A 21 -4.24 13.08 -0.77
CA ILE A 21 -5.65 13.44 -0.73
C ILE A 21 -6.14 13.39 0.73
N PRO A 22 -6.57 14.52 1.32
CA PRO A 22 -7.14 14.53 2.66
C PRO A 22 -8.57 13.98 2.63
N VAL A 23 -8.82 12.88 3.35
CA VAL A 23 -10.15 12.27 3.46
C VAL A 23 -10.74 12.53 4.85
N PRO A 24 -11.97 13.06 4.98
CA PRO A 24 -12.62 13.25 6.27
C PRO A 24 -12.70 11.95 7.10
N LYS A 25 -12.23 11.99 8.35
CA LYS A 25 -12.37 10.89 9.33
C LYS A 25 -13.74 10.89 10.00
N LYS A 26 -14.39 12.06 10.07
CA LYS A 26 -15.67 12.30 10.75
C LYS A 26 -16.55 13.20 9.88
N THR A 27 -17.85 13.18 10.12
CA THR A 27 -18.83 14.01 9.38
C THR A 27 -18.66 15.50 9.63
N LYS A 28 -18.38 15.90 10.87
CA LYS A 28 -18.07 17.30 11.24
C LYS A 28 -16.57 17.45 11.45
N ILE A 29 -15.97 18.36 10.69
CA ILE A 29 -14.55 18.64 10.71
C ILE A 29 -14.32 19.86 11.60
N LYS A 30 -13.49 19.71 12.63
CA LYS A 30 -13.14 20.76 13.58
C LYS A 30 -11.70 21.25 13.43
N GLY A 31 -10.85 20.48 12.74
CA GLY A 31 -9.48 20.87 12.44
C GLY A 31 -8.77 19.86 11.54
N LEU A 32 -7.49 20.12 11.24
CA LEU A 32 -6.69 19.31 10.32
C LEU A 32 -6.54 17.84 10.77
N ASN A 33 -6.55 17.60 12.08
CA ASN A 33 -6.47 16.25 12.67
C ASN A 33 -7.71 15.37 12.38
N ASP A 34 -8.79 15.95 11.87
CA ASP A 34 -9.99 15.21 11.45
C ASP A 34 -9.86 14.69 10.01
N TYR A 35 -8.73 14.91 9.32
CA TYR A 35 -8.45 14.31 8.02
C TYR A 35 -7.46 13.15 8.14
N ARG A 36 -7.64 12.14 7.29
CA ARG A 36 -6.64 11.11 7.01
C ARG A 36 -5.96 11.47 5.69
N PRO A 37 -4.63 11.69 5.67
CA PRO A 37 -3.91 11.82 4.41
C PRO A 37 -3.84 10.45 3.73
N VAL A 38 -4.33 10.36 2.50
CA VAL A 38 -4.24 9.16 1.67
C VAL A 38 -3.31 9.44 0.51
N ALA A 39 -2.24 8.64 0.37
CA ALA A 39 -1.35 8.72 -0.77
C ALA A 39 -1.99 8.04 -1.99
N LEU A 40 -2.37 8.83 -2.99
CA LEU A 40 -2.83 8.33 -4.28
C LEU A 40 -1.61 8.09 -5.18
N THR A 41 -1.19 6.82 -5.25
CA THR A 41 -0.10 6.38 -6.12
C THR A 41 -0.56 6.18 -7.57
N SER A 42 0.38 6.22 -8.51
CA SER A 42 0.10 5.92 -9.92
C SER A 42 -0.45 4.49 -10.10
N VAL A 43 -1.25 4.28 -11.15
CA VAL A 43 -1.80 2.94 -11.49
C VAL A 43 -0.67 1.91 -11.62
N VAL A 44 0.45 2.31 -12.23
CA VAL A 44 1.63 1.45 -12.41
C VAL A 44 2.21 1.01 -11.06
N MET A 45 2.34 1.92 -10.09
CA MET A 45 2.79 1.58 -8.74
C MET A 45 1.80 0.66 -8.02
N LYS A 46 0.49 0.91 -8.13
CA LYS A 46 -0.54 0.02 -7.54
C LYS A 46 -0.48 -1.39 -8.09
N SER A 47 -0.29 -1.54 -9.40
CA SER A 47 -0.09 -2.83 -10.03
C SER A 47 1.17 -3.52 -9.50
N PHE A 48 2.26 -2.77 -9.32
CA PHE A 48 3.50 -3.30 -8.77
C PHE A 48 3.36 -3.77 -7.32
N GLU A 49 2.73 -2.96 -6.45
CA GLU A 49 2.38 -3.33 -5.07
C GLU A 49 1.59 -4.63 -5.02
N LYS A 50 0.58 -4.79 -5.90
CA LYS A 50 -0.25 -6.00 -5.95
C LYS A 50 0.55 -7.25 -6.34
N LEU A 51 1.48 -7.14 -7.29
CA LEU A 51 2.37 -8.25 -7.68
C LEU A 51 3.27 -8.67 -6.52
N VAL A 52 3.92 -7.70 -5.87
CA VAL A 52 4.82 -7.97 -4.73
C VAL A 52 4.04 -8.52 -3.53
N LEU A 53 2.84 -8.00 -3.25
CA LEU A 53 1.99 -8.45 -2.16
C LEU A 53 1.65 -9.95 -2.27
N ALA A 54 1.39 -10.45 -3.48
CA ALA A 54 1.10 -11.87 -3.68
C ALA A 54 2.29 -12.75 -3.27
N TYR A 55 3.50 -12.35 -3.64
CA TYR A 55 4.73 -13.03 -3.27
C TYR A 55 4.98 -12.98 -1.75
N LEU A 56 4.83 -11.79 -1.15
CA LEU A 56 4.99 -11.61 0.29
C LEU A 56 4.00 -12.46 1.09
N LYS A 57 2.72 -12.48 0.70
CA LYS A 57 1.70 -13.31 1.37
C LYS A 57 2.02 -14.79 1.33
N ASN A 58 2.60 -15.28 0.23
CA ASN A 58 3.01 -16.68 0.12
C ASN A 58 4.10 -17.03 1.14
N ILE A 59 5.07 -16.11 1.34
CA ILE A 59 6.18 -16.30 2.28
C ILE A 59 5.71 -16.13 3.74
N THR A 60 4.94 -15.08 4.01
CA THR A 60 4.60 -14.71 5.39
C THR A 60 3.35 -15.37 5.92
N GLY A 61 2.55 -16.02 5.08
CA GLY A 61 1.25 -16.60 5.47
C GLY A 61 1.37 -17.58 6.63
N ALA A 62 2.37 -18.47 6.60
CA ALA A 62 2.62 -19.45 7.68
C ALA A 62 3.22 -18.82 8.95
N LEU A 63 3.70 -17.58 8.87
CA LEU A 63 4.33 -16.85 9.97
C LEU A 63 3.34 -15.89 10.68
N LEU A 64 2.10 -15.80 10.21
CA LEU A 64 1.09 -14.94 10.80
C LEU A 64 0.64 -15.48 12.16
N ASP A 65 0.49 -14.58 13.13
CA ASP A 65 -0.02 -14.89 14.46
C ASP A 65 -1.40 -15.57 14.35
N PRO A 66 -1.67 -16.69 15.06
CA PRO A 66 -2.97 -17.34 15.05
C PRO A 66 -4.13 -16.40 15.38
N LEU A 67 -3.91 -15.41 16.25
CA LEU A 67 -4.88 -14.40 16.70
C LEU A 67 -4.87 -13.13 15.82
N GLN A 68 -4.19 -13.12 14.68
CA GLN A 68 -4.31 -12.03 13.71
C GLN A 68 -5.59 -12.17 12.89
N PHE A 69 -6.61 -11.39 13.22
CA PHE A 69 -7.89 -11.39 12.50
C PHE A 69 -7.95 -10.37 11.36
N ALA A 70 -7.26 -9.24 11.49
CA ALA A 70 -7.28 -8.19 10.47
C ALA A 70 -6.46 -8.58 9.23
N TYR A 71 -6.97 -8.20 8.06
CA TYR A 71 -6.29 -8.32 6.76
C TYR A 71 -5.94 -9.74 6.30
N ARG A 72 -6.54 -10.77 6.91
CA ARG A 72 -6.56 -12.15 6.38
C ARG A 72 -7.62 -12.27 5.27
N ALA A 73 -7.45 -13.27 4.40
CA ALA A 73 -8.56 -13.72 3.57
C ALA A 73 -9.60 -14.38 4.47
N ASN A 74 -10.88 -14.20 4.13
CA ASN A 74 -11.99 -14.89 4.79
C ASN A 74 -12.01 -16.37 4.43
#